data_AF-A0A9X8H696-F1
#
_entry.id   AF-A0A9X8H696-F1
#
_cell.length_a   1.000
_cell.length_b   1.000
_cell.length_c   1.000
_cell.angle_alpha   90.00
_cell.angle_beta   90.00
_cell.angle_gamma   90.00
#
_symmetry.space_group_name_H-M   'P 1'
#
loop_
_entity.id
_entity.type
_entity.pdbx_description
1 polymer ?
#
loop_
_entity_poly.entity_id
_entity_poly.type
_entity_poly.pdbx_seq_one_letter_code
_entity_poly.pdbx_strand_id
1 'polypeptide(L)'
;MRSPPRSKISPQKKPRRRYNHAKKREMILKMESASTRQLEAETGIPNSNLARWKQQADAILNFEGNMKRFHLHGAGRPNCIPDSDGLEIFMHKRRDAEKALTCTHLVNFLKRNNKDW
;
A
#
# COMPACT_ATOMS: atom_id res chain seq x y z
N MET A 1 -22.84 -21.68 46.16
CA MET A 1 -22.15 -20.54 45.51
C MET A 1 -21.62 -21.02 44.15
N ARG A 2 -22.03 -20.43 43.02
CA ARG A 2 -21.52 -20.79 41.69
C ARG A 2 -20.34 -19.88 41.35
N SER A 3 -19.21 -20.46 40.98
CA SER A 3 -18.03 -19.72 40.53
C SER A 3 -18.37 -18.83 39.32
N PRO A 4 -17.78 -17.62 39.21
CA PRO A 4 -18.03 -16.75 38.08
C PRO A 4 -17.51 -17.38 36.78
N PRO A 5 -18.15 -17.09 35.63
CA PRO A 5 -17.72 -17.64 34.35
C PRO A 5 -16.36 -17.05 33.97
N ARG A 6 -15.41 -17.92 33.65
CA ARG A 6 -14.06 -17.56 33.18
C ARG A 6 -14.20 -16.70 31.92
N SER A 7 -13.96 -15.39 32.05
CA SER A 7 -13.92 -14.48 30.91
C SER A 7 -12.85 -14.94 29.93
N LYS A 8 -13.25 -15.43 28.75
CA LYS A 8 -12.33 -15.74 27.65
C LYS A 8 -11.94 -14.44 26.94
N ILE A 9 -11.30 -13.52 27.65
CA ILE A 9 -10.60 -12.42 26.99
C ILE A 9 -9.30 -13.04 26.47
N SER A 10 -9.31 -13.45 25.20
CA SER A 10 -8.06 -13.84 24.54
C SER A 10 -7.06 -12.70 24.73
N PRO A 11 -5.78 -12.95 25.07
CA PRO A 11 -4.81 -11.88 25.15
C PRO A 11 -4.82 -11.17 23.80
N GLN A 12 -5.12 -9.87 23.80
CA GLN A 12 -5.16 -9.07 22.59
C GLN A 12 -3.84 -9.27 21.85
N LYS A 13 -3.90 -9.88 20.65
CA LYS A 13 -2.71 -10.18 19.86
C LYS A 13 -1.94 -8.88 19.68
N LYS A 14 -0.64 -8.90 20.03
CA LYS A 14 0.23 -7.73 19.85
C LYS A 14 0.10 -7.24 18.40
N PRO A 15 -0.09 -5.93 18.17
CA PRO A 15 -0.14 -5.38 16.82
C PRO A 15 1.09 -5.79 16.01
N ARG A 16 0.89 -6.14 14.74
CA ARG A 16 2.01 -6.54 13.86
C ARG A 16 2.94 -5.35 13.69
N ARG A 17 4.22 -5.53 14.03
CA ARG A 17 5.24 -4.50 13.84
C ARG A 17 5.43 -4.23 12.34
N ARG A 18 5.38 -2.96 11.95
CA ARG A 18 5.65 -2.49 10.59
C ARG A 18 7.03 -1.85 10.54
N TYR A 19 7.75 -2.07 9.45
CA TYR A 19 9.08 -1.52 9.22
C TYR A 19 9.03 -0.58 8.03
N ASN A 20 9.50 0.65 8.21
CA ASN A 20 9.59 1.64 7.14
C ASN A 20 10.82 1.37 6.26
N HIS A 21 10.90 2.05 5.12
CA HIS A 21 12.01 1.90 4.18
C HIS A 21 13.37 2.24 4.77
N ALA A 22 13.45 3.29 5.59
CA ALA A 22 14.70 3.61 6.30
C ALA A 22 15.24 2.42 7.07
N LYS A 23 14.38 1.75 7.86
CA LYS A 23 14.80 0.59 8.65
C LYS A 23 15.19 -0.60 7.78
N LYS A 24 14.45 -0.85 6.69
CA LYS A 24 14.79 -1.94 5.76
C LYS A 24 16.15 -1.71 5.10
N ARG A 25 16.43 -0.48 4.67
CA ARG A 25 17.70 -0.09 4.05
C ARG A 25 18.87 -0.24 5.01
N GLU A 26 18.72 0.24 6.24
CA GLU A 26 19.71 0.06 7.32
C GLU A 26 20.03 -1.43 7.51
N MET A 27 19.02 -2.31 7.53
CA MET A 27 19.25 -3.74 7.72
C MET A 27 19.91 -4.40 6.52
N ILE A 28 19.58 -3.98 5.29
CA ILE A 28 20.24 -4.51 4.08
C ILE A 28 21.73 -4.17 4.09
N LEU A 29 22.09 -2.93 4.43
CA LEU A 29 23.49 -2.51 4.55
C LEU A 29 24.22 -3.32 5.65
N LYS A 30 23.57 -3.53 6.81
CA LYS A 30 24.15 -4.37 7.88
C LYS A 30 24.31 -5.84 7.49
N MET A 31 23.50 -6.35 6.55
CA MET A 31 23.61 -7.73 6.05
C MET A 31 24.83 -7.95 5.13
N GLU A 32 25.51 -6.89 4.70
CA GLU A 32 26.79 -7.01 3.97
C GLU A 32 27.91 -7.49 4.89
N SER A 33 27.87 -7.10 6.17
CA SER A 33 28.88 -7.42 7.17
C SER A 33 28.46 -8.48 8.21
N ALA A 34 27.16 -8.72 8.37
CA ALA A 34 26.63 -9.63 9.40
C ALA A 34 25.60 -10.63 8.85
N SER A 35 25.50 -11.79 9.50
CA SER A 35 24.49 -12.79 9.15
C SER A 35 23.08 -12.38 9.60
N THR A 36 22.04 -12.84 8.91
CA THR A 36 20.65 -12.54 9.30
C THR A 36 20.28 -13.08 10.68
N ARG A 37 20.92 -14.16 11.14
CA ARG A 37 20.72 -14.71 12.50
C ARG A 37 21.28 -13.80 13.59
N GLN A 38 22.47 -13.23 13.37
CA GLN A 38 23.04 -12.25 14.29
C GLN A 38 22.16 -10.99 14.37
N LEU A 39 21.70 -10.50 13.23
CA LEU A 39 20.82 -9.33 13.16
C LEU A 39 19.45 -9.58 13.80
N GLU A 40 18.90 -10.80 13.70
CA GLU A 40 17.68 -11.17 14.41
C GLU A 40 17.86 -11.10 15.94
N ALA A 41 18.97 -11.62 16.46
CA ALA A 41 19.30 -11.57 17.88
C ALA A 41 19.50 -10.12 18.38
N GLU A 42 20.16 -9.27 17.60
CA GLU A 42 20.44 -7.88 17.95
C GLU A 42 19.19 -6.99 17.88
N THR A 43 18.36 -7.16 16.83
CA THR A 43 17.28 -6.21 16.51
C THR A 43 15.89 -6.72 16.88
N GLY A 44 15.75 -8.02 17.14
CA GLY A 44 14.47 -8.70 17.32
C GLY A 44 13.62 -8.74 16.04
N ILE A 45 14.20 -8.44 14.87
CA ILE A 45 13.50 -8.53 13.59
C ILE A 45 13.55 -9.99 13.13
N PRO A 46 12.40 -10.63 12.87
CA PRO A 46 12.39 -12.03 12.45
C PRO A 46 13.24 -12.28 11.21
N ASN A 47 13.99 -13.38 11.18
CA ASN A 47 14.85 -13.76 10.07
C ASN A 47 14.08 -13.83 8.74
N SER A 48 12.80 -14.25 8.78
CA SER A 48 11.93 -14.25 7.59
C SER A 48 11.72 -12.87 6.96
N ASN A 49 11.70 -11.80 7.76
CA ASN A 49 11.67 -10.43 7.23
C ASN A 49 13.02 -10.03 6.64
N LEU A 50 14.12 -10.35 7.35
CA LEU A 50 15.48 -10.02 6.90
C LEU A 50 15.81 -10.71 5.57
N ALA A 51 15.52 -12.01 5.46
CA ALA A 51 15.67 -12.78 4.24
C ALA A 51 14.84 -12.22 3.08
N ARG A 52 13.57 -11.86 3.34
CA ARG A 52 12.70 -11.23 2.33
C ARG A 52 13.25 -9.88 1.86
N TRP A 53 13.75 -9.04 2.76
CA TRP A 53 14.31 -7.74 2.36
C TRP A 53 15.62 -7.91 1.60
N LYS A 54 16.43 -8.91 1.94
CA LYS A 54 17.62 -9.26 1.15
C LYS A 54 17.27 -9.66 -0.28
N GLN A 55 16.18 -10.42 -0.47
CA GLN A 55 15.66 -10.74 -1.82
C GLN A 55 15.13 -9.51 -2.58
N GLN A 56 14.70 -8.48 -1.85
CA GLN A 56 14.19 -7.22 -2.40
C GLN A 56 15.24 -6.10 -2.35
N ALA A 57 16.53 -6.44 -2.17
CA ALA A 57 17.57 -5.48 -1.86
C ALA A 57 17.65 -4.37 -2.91
N ASP A 58 17.73 -4.73 -4.19
CA ASP A 58 17.81 -3.75 -5.28
C ASP A 58 16.64 -2.77 -5.27
N ALA A 59 15.42 -3.27 -5.10
CA ALA A 59 14.22 -2.42 -5.07
C ALA A 59 14.17 -1.50 -3.84
N ILE A 60 14.69 -1.94 -2.69
CA ILE A 60 14.73 -1.14 -1.46
C ILE A 60 15.89 -0.14 -1.50
N LEU A 61 17.04 -0.51 -2.06
CA LEU A 61 18.21 0.36 -2.20
C LEU A 61 17.98 1.44 -3.26
N ASN A 62 17.27 1.14 -4.35
CA ASN A 62 16.97 2.09 -5.42
C ASN A 62 15.65 2.86 -5.21
N PHE A 63 15.03 2.75 -4.03
CA PHE A 63 13.78 3.46 -3.74
C PHE A 63 14.03 4.96 -3.50
N GLU A 64 13.54 5.81 -4.40
CA GLU A 64 13.69 7.27 -4.33
C GLU A 64 12.57 7.99 -3.57
N GLY A 65 11.54 7.27 -3.12
CA GLY A 65 10.39 7.86 -2.43
C GLY A 65 10.64 8.18 -0.95
N ASN A 66 9.57 8.60 -0.26
CA ASN A 66 9.62 8.90 1.17
C ASN A 66 9.99 7.66 2.02
N MET A 67 11.12 7.75 2.73
CA MET A 67 11.67 6.68 3.58
C MET A 67 10.80 6.32 4.80
N LYS A 68 9.83 7.17 5.17
CA LYS A 68 8.83 6.86 6.20
C LYS A 68 7.74 5.91 5.70
N ARG A 69 7.66 5.64 4.38
CA ARG A 69 6.69 4.72 3.79
C ARG A 69 7.03 3.27 4.13
N PHE A 70 6.00 2.43 4.25
CA PHE A 70 6.15 1.02 4.64
C PHE A 70 6.22 0.04 3.46
N HIS A 71 5.73 0.43 2.29
CA HIS A 71 5.57 -0.42 1.12
C HIS A 71 6.45 0.08 -0.04
N LEU A 72 7.01 -0.85 -0.83
CA LEU A 72 7.81 -0.57 -2.02
C LEU A 72 6.96 0.14 -3.09
N HIS A 73 5.84 -0.46 -3.42
CA HIS A 73 4.79 0.16 -4.22
C HIS A 73 3.80 0.88 -3.28
N GLY A 74 3.18 1.97 -3.73
CA GLY A 74 1.95 2.41 -3.06
C GLY A 74 0.95 1.26 -3.06
N ALA A 75 0.03 1.18 -2.09
CA ALA A 75 -1.20 0.47 -2.40
C ALA A 75 -1.73 1.16 -3.66
N GLY A 76 -1.66 0.47 -4.81
CA GLY A 76 -1.81 1.11 -6.12
C GLY A 76 -2.99 2.07 -6.10
N ARG A 77 -2.83 3.27 -6.65
CA ARG A 77 -4.01 4.11 -6.89
C ARG A 77 -4.93 3.25 -7.77
N PRO A 78 -6.18 2.95 -7.35
CA PRO A 78 -7.07 2.17 -8.18
C PRO A 78 -7.12 2.80 -9.57
N ASN A 79 -7.06 1.92 -10.58
CA ASN A 79 -6.81 2.21 -11.98
C ASN A 79 -7.51 3.48 -12.47
N CYS A 80 -6.81 4.18 -13.38
CA CYS A 80 -7.26 5.36 -14.10
C CYS A 80 -8.73 5.21 -14.53
N ILE A 81 -9.52 6.28 -14.37
CA ILE A 81 -10.89 6.33 -14.88
C ILE A 81 -10.85 5.87 -16.35
N PRO A 82 -11.69 4.90 -16.75
CA PRO A 82 -11.64 4.40 -18.11
C PRO A 82 -12.08 5.51 -19.08
N ASP A 83 -11.38 5.62 -20.20
CA ASP A 83 -11.62 6.65 -21.22
C ASP A 83 -11.56 8.09 -20.66
N SER A 84 -10.42 8.46 -20.06
CA SER A 84 -10.18 9.83 -19.55
C SER A 84 -10.34 10.89 -20.63
N ASP A 85 -9.85 10.60 -21.82
CA ASP A 85 -9.80 11.55 -22.94
C ASP A 85 -11.19 11.75 -23.54
N GLY A 86 -11.96 10.67 -23.73
CA GLY A 86 -13.36 10.76 -24.15
C GLY A 86 -14.24 11.46 -23.13
N LEU A 87 -13.99 11.22 -21.83
CA LEU A 87 -14.70 11.92 -20.75
C LEU A 87 -14.41 13.42 -20.79
N GLU A 88 -13.15 13.83 -20.96
CA GLU A 88 -12.76 15.25 -21.05
C GLU A 88 -13.44 15.95 -22.24
N ILE A 89 -13.40 15.34 -23.43
CA ILE A 89 -14.09 15.85 -24.63
C ILE A 89 -15.60 16.00 -24.38
N PHE A 90 -16.23 15.03 -23.70
CA PHE A 90 -17.64 15.13 -23.32
C PHE A 90 -17.90 16.28 -22.35
N MET A 91 -17.04 16.49 -21.35
CA MET A 91 -17.17 17.60 -20.41
C MET A 91 -17.09 18.96 -21.13
N HIS A 92 -16.14 19.13 -22.06
CA HIS A 92 -15.98 20.36 -22.83
C HIS A 92 -17.20 20.64 -23.71
N LYS A 93 -17.61 19.68 -24.56
CA LYS A 93 -18.79 19.83 -25.42
C LYS A 93 -20.05 20.22 -24.66
N ARG A 94 -20.20 19.71 -23.43
CA ARG A 94 -21.37 20.01 -22.61
C ARG A 94 -21.33 21.42 -22.02
N ARG A 95 -20.15 21.88 -21.59
CA ARG A 95 -19.95 23.25 -21.09
C ARG A 95 -20.05 24.28 -22.23
N ASP A 96 -19.51 23.98 -23.40
CA ASP A 96 -19.60 24.83 -24.59
C ASP A 96 -21.04 25.00 -25.07
N ALA A 97 -21.89 23.99 -24.82
CA ALA A 97 -23.32 24.05 -25.06
C ALA A 97 -24.12 24.72 -23.91
N GLU A 98 -23.45 25.38 -22.96
CA GLU A 98 -24.00 26.02 -21.76
C GLU A 98 -24.89 25.10 -20.91
N LYS A 99 -24.69 23.78 -21.01
CA LYS A 99 -25.47 22.78 -20.25
C LYS A 99 -24.77 22.45 -18.95
N ALA A 100 -25.55 22.36 -17.87
CA ALA A 100 -25.05 21.89 -16.58
C ALA A 100 -24.37 20.52 -16.70
N LEU A 101 -23.11 20.45 -16.25
CA LEU A 101 -22.34 19.22 -16.13
C LEU A 101 -22.43 18.74 -14.69
N THR A 102 -22.97 17.53 -14.48
CA THR A 102 -23.17 16.96 -13.14
C THR A 102 -22.56 15.58 -13.04
N CYS A 103 -22.33 15.09 -11.82
CA CYS A 103 -21.79 13.75 -11.58
C CYS A 103 -22.59 12.66 -12.30
N THR A 104 -23.92 12.77 -12.36
CA THR A 104 -24.80 11.83 -13.08
C THR A 104 -24.45 11.73 -14.57
N HIS A 105 -24.12 12.86 -15.21
CA HIS A 105 -23.72 12.87 -16.62
C HIS A 105 -22.38 12.18 -16.84
N LEU A 106 -21.41 12.38 -15.94
CA LEU A 106 -20.10 11.74 -16.00
C LEU A 106 -20.23 10.22 -15.81
N VAL A 107 -20.98 9.78 -14.80
CA VAL A 107 -21.21 8.35 -14.54
C VAL A 107 -21.98 7.69 -15.70
N ASN A 108 -22.98 8.35 -16.27
CA ASN A 108 -23.71 7.82 -17.42
C ASN A 108 -22.84 7.72 -18.67
N PHE A 109 -21.93 8.67 -18.90
CA PHE A 109 -20.96 8.58 -19.98
C PHE A 109 -20.05 7.36 -19.80
N LEU A 110 -19.48 7.19 -18.61
CA LEU A 110 -18.60 6.06 -18.30
C LEU A 110 -19.31 4.72 -18.47
N LYS A 111 -20.53 4.57 -17.93
CA LYS A 111 -21.32 3.33 -18.06
C LYS A 111 -21.68 2.97 -19.51
N ARG A 112 -21.85 3.96 -20.39
CA ARG A 112 -22.23 3.73 -21.80
C ARG A 112 -21.05 3.32 -22.65
N ASN A 113 -19.89 3.94 -22.41
CA ASN A 113 -18.69 3.74 -23.22
C ASN A 113 -17.77 2.66 -22.67
N ASN A 114 -17.86 2.34 -21.38
CA ASN A 114 -17.05 1.33 -20.69
C ASN A 114 -17.97 0.39 -19.88
N LYS A 115 -18.68 -0.51 -20.56
CA LYS A 115 -19.68 -1.41 -19.94
C LYS A 115 -19.09 -2.41 -18.93
N ASP A 116 -17.79 -2.69 -19.03
CA ASP A 116 -17.09 -3.64 -18.17
C ASP A 116 -16.65 -3.01 -16.83
N TRP A 117 -16.90 -1.70 -16.63
CA TRP A 117 -16.58 -0.92 -15.43
C TRP A 117 -17.84 -0.51 -14.65
#